data_AF-A0A529LEH1-F1
#
_entry.id   AF-A0A529LEH1-F1
#
_cell.length_a   1.000
_cell.length_b   1.000
_cell.length_c   1.000
_cell.angle_alpha   90.00
_cell.angle_beta   90.00
_cell.angle_gamma   90.00
#
_symmetry.space_group_name_H-M   'P 1'
#
loop_
_entity.id
_entity.type
_entity.pdbx_description
1 polymer ?
#
loop_
_entity_poly.entity_id
_entity_poly.type
_entity_poly.pdbx_seq_one_letter_code
_entity_poly.pdbx_strand_id
1 'polypeptide(L)'
;GWTSKEKLDQIVQRTRDGGAEIVGLLKTGSAYYAPAASAIAMAESYLKDKKRVLPCAAHLSGQYGVKGTYVGVPVVIGAGGVERVIEIDLSKAEQKMFDNSV
;
A
#
# COMPACT_ATOMS: atom_id res chain seq x y z
N GLY A 1 17.40 -21.39 -3.29
CA GLY A 1 15.95 -21.32 -3.02
C GLY A 1 15.19 -21.14 -4.32
N TRP A 2 13.87 -20.94 -4.26
CA TRP A 2 13.00 -20.86 -5.45
C TRP A 2 13.15 -19.57 -6.28
N THR A 3 13.92 -18.60 -5.77
CA THR A 3 14.34 -17.38 -6.48
C THR A 3 15.74 -16.95 -5.99
N SER A 4 16.39 -16.04 -6.73
CA SER A 4 17.64 -15.38 -6.31
C SER A 4 17.35 -14.02 -5.66
N LYS A 5 18.35 -13.48 -4.95
CA LYS A 5 18.27 -12.14 -4.34
C LYS A 5 18.17 -11.06 -5.41
N GLU A 6 18.95 -11.19 -6.48
CA GLU A 6 18.96 -10.25 -7.60
C GLU A 6 17.58 -10.16 -8.25
N LYS A 7 16.92 -11.32 -8.44
CA LYS A 7 15.56 -11.37 -9.00
C LYS A 7 14.54 -10.74 -8.04
N LEU A 8 14.70 -10.93 -6.73
CA LEU A 8 13.84 -10.28 -5.73
C LEU A 8 14.02 -8.75 -5.76
N ASP A 9 15.26 -8.27 -5.80
CA ASP A 9 15.58 -6.84 -5.84
C ASP A 9 15.02 -6.18 -7.11
N GLN A 10 15.07 -6.89 -8.25
CA GLN A 10 14.44 -6.44 -9.50
C GLN A 10 12.91 -6.32 -9.39
N ILE A 11 12.25 -7.24 -8.69
CA ILE A 11 10.80 -7.17 -8.46
C ILE A 11 10.45 -5.96 -7.59
N VAL A 12 11.24 -5.71 -6.53
CA VAL A 12 11.08 -4.54 -5.66
C VAL A 12 11.23 -3.25 -6.47
N GLN A 13 12.28 -3.15 -7.29
CA GLN A 13 12.52 -1.96 -8.10
C GLN A 13 11.40 -1.74 -9.13
N ARG A 14 10.99 -2.78 -9.85
CA ARG A 14 9.89 -2.68 -10.83
C ARG A 14 8.56 -2.30 -10.17
N THR A 15 8.32 -2.69 -8.92
CA THR A 15 7.13 -2.25 -8.18
C THR A 15 7.15 -0.75 -7.91
N ARG A 16 8.32 -0.16 -7.59
CA ARG A 16 8.49 1.30 -7.43
C ARG A 16 8.26 2.05 -8.73
N ASP A 17 8.76 1.49 -9.84
CA ASP A 17 8.74 2.14 -11.15
C ASP A 17 7.49 1.81 -11.98
N GLY A 18 6.63 0.90 -11.51
CA GLY A 18 5.56 0.32 -12.33
C GLY A 18 4.56 1.33 -12.89
N GLY A 19 4.29 2.43 -12.17
CA GLY A 19 3.47 3.53 -12.69
C GLY A 19 4.15 4.23 -13.87
N ALA A 20 5.44 4.51 -13.77
CA ALA A 20 6.23 5.13 -14.83
C ALA A 20 6.38 4.18 -16.04
N GLU A 21 6.51 2.88 -15.80
CA GLU A 21 6.51 1.84 -16.85
C GLU A 21 5.23 1.94 -17.70
N ILE A 22 4.04 2.02 -17.07
CA ILE A 22 2.78 2.16 -17.80
C ILE A 22 2.67 3.49 -18.56
N VAL A 23 3.12 4.60 -17.95
CA VAL A 23 3.14 5.92 -18.63
C VAL A 23 4.01 5.87 -19.89
N GLY A 24 5.19 5.26 -19.81
CA GLY A 24 6.10 5.10 -20.95
C GLY A 24 5.49 4.29 -22.09
N LEU A 25 4.70 3.27 -21.77
CA LEU A 25 4.00 2.44 -22.76
C LEU A 25 2.79 3.13 -23.37
N LEU A 26 1.94 3.79 -22.58
CA LEU A 26 0.72 4.45 -23.05
C LEU A 26 0.97 5.78 -23.76
N LYS A 27 2.06 6.49 -23.41
CA LYS A 27 2.52 7.78 -23.95
C LYS A 27 1.58 8.98 -23.80
N THR A 28 0.29 8.73 -23.63
CA THR A 28 -0.79 9.73 -23.67
C THR A 28 -1.63 9.73 -22.38
N GLY A 29 -1.16 9.05 -21.34
CA GLY A 29 -1.84 8.98 -20.05
C GLY A 29 -1.14 8.04 -19.05
N SER A 30 -1.74 7.90 -17.87
CA SER A 30 -1.29 7.04 -16.79
C SER A 30 -2.13 5.76 -16.69
N ALA A 31 -1.74 4.82 -15.82
CA ALA A 31 -2.54 3.64 -15.52
C ALA A 31 -3.93 4.02 -15.00
N TYR A 32 -4.99 3.32 -15.42
CA TYR A 32 -6.36 3.59 -14.97
C TYR A 32 -7.14 2.32 -14.59
N TYR A 33 -6.95 1.18 -15.28
CA TYR A 33 -7.62 -0.07 -14.93
C TYR A 33 -7.26 -0.58 -13.53
N ALA A 34 -5.96 -0.71 -13.22
CA ALA A 34 -5.52 -1.18 -11.91
C ALA A 34 -5.88 -0.19 -10.78
N PRO A 35 -5.66 1.14 -10.92
CA PRO A 35 -6.13 2.10 -9.92
C PRO A 35 -7.65 2.04 -9.67
N ALA A 36 -8.47 1.92 -10.72
CA ALA A 36 -9.92 1.81 -10.57
C ALA A 36 -10.31 0.52 -9.82
N ALA A 37 -9.73 -0.63 -10.18
CA ALA A 37 -9.99 -1.89 -9.50
C ALA A 37 -9.61 -1.84 -8.01
N SER A 38 -8.48 -1.22 -7.67
CA SER A 38 -8.04 -1.03 -6.28
C SER A 38 -9.02 -0.16 -5.49
N ALA A 39 -9.48 0.96 -6.05
CA ALA A 39 -10.47 1.82 -5.41
C ALA A 39 -11.81 1.09 -5.20
N ILE A 40 -12.26 0.31 -6.19
CA ILE A 40 -13.48 -0.50 -6.08
C ILE A 40 -13.34 -1.59 -5.01
N ALA A 41 -12.17 -2.21 -4.86
CA ALA A 41 -11.93 -3.17 -3.80
C ALA A 41 -12.07 -2.55 -2.38
N MET A 42 -11.63 -1.30 -2.22
CA MET A 42 -11.82 -0.54 -0.97
C MET A 42 -13.31 -0.21 -0.75
N ALA A 43 -13.98 0.34 -1.77
CA ALA A 43 -15.39 0.70 -1.72
C ALA A 43 -16.27 -0.52 -1.43
N GLU A 44 -15.99 -1.67 -2.04
CA GLU A 44 -16.74 -2.90 -1.79
C GLU A 44 -16.54 -3.41 -0.36
N SER A 45 -15.33 -3.26 0.20
CA SER A 45 -15.08 -3.63 1.59
C SER A 45 -15.92 -2.81 2.56
N TYR A 46 -16.02 -1.50 2.30
CA TYR A 46 -16.87 -0.59 3.07
C TYR A 46 -18.36 -0.92 2.91
N LEU A 47 -18.86 -0.94 1.67
CA LEU A 47 -20.29 -1.10 1.37
C LEU A 47 -20.87 -2.45 1.81
N LYS A 48 -20.04 -3.50 1.84
CA LYS A 48 -20.46 -4.86 2.21
C LYS A 48 -19.92 -5.33 3.55
N ASP A 49 -19.40 -4.41 4.38
CA ASP A 49 -18.76 -4.69 5.67
C ASP A 49 -17.81 -5.92 5.64
N LYS A 50 -16.99 -6.03 4.60
CA LYS A 50 -16.18 -7.25 4.41
C LYS A 50 -15.03 -7.38 5.42
N LYS A 51 -14.71 -6.29 6.13
CA LYS A 51 -13.58 -6.20 7.06
C LYS A 51 -12.27 -6.67 6.42
N ARG A 52 -12.06 -6.33 5.14
CA ARG A 52 -10.83 -6.73 4.43
C ARG A 52 -9.63 -6.00 4.99
N VAL A 53 -8.50 -6.70 5.01
CA VAL A 53 -7.18 -6.09 5.19
C VAL A 53 -6.69 -5.57 3.85
N LEU A 54 -6.49 -4.26 3.74
CA LEU A 54 -6.03 -3.58 2.53
C LEU A 54 -4.92 -2.57 2.88
N PRO A 55 -3.82 -2.49 2.11
CA PRO A 55 -2.84 -1.42 2.28
C PRO A 55 -3.42 -0.12 1.69
N CYS A 56 -3.66 0.88 2.54
CA CYS A 56 -4.26 2.15 2.15
C CYS A 56 -3.61 3.30 2.91
N ALA A 57 -3.63 4.51 2.35
CA ALA A 57 -3.29 5.71 3.11
C ALA A 57 -4.36 5.96 4.18
N ALA A 58 -3.99 5.87 5.45
CA ALA A 58 -4.90 6.05 6.57
C ALA A 58 -4.28 6.96 7.64
N HIS A 59 -5.14 7.68 8.36
CA HIS A 59 -4.71 8.59 9.42
C HIS A 59 -4.14 7.81 10.59
N LEU A 60 -2.89 8.12 10.97
CA LEU A 60 -2.24 7.52 12.12
C LEU A 60 -2.34 8.43 13.34
N SER A 61 -2.73 7.86 14.47
CA SER A 61 -2.89 8.54 15.76
C SER A 61 -1.87 8.10 16.81
N GLY A 62 -0.84 7.35 16.41
CA GLY A 62 0.20 6.78 17.26
C GLY A 62 0.77 5.45 16.76
N GLN A 63 0.08 4.80 15.82
CA GLN A 63 0.56 3.54 15.21
C GLN A 63 1.85 3.77 14.45
N TYR A 64 2.73 2.77 14.44
CA TYR A 64 4.08 2.83 13.91
C TYR A 64 4.93 3.98 14.52
N GLY A 65 4.54 4.49 15.69
CA GLY A 65 5.15 5.67 16.30
C GLY A 65 4.82 7.01 15.62
N VAL A 66 3.89 7.02 14.66
CA VAL A 66 3.53 8.20 13.86
C VAL A 66 2.18 8.75 14.28
N LYS A 67 2.06 10.08 14.36
CA LYS A 67 0.83 10.76 14.79
C LYS A 67 0.52 11.99 13.94
N GLY A 68 -0.74 12.12 13.51
CA GLY A 68 -1.28 13.32 12.88
C GLY A 68 -1.02 13.43 11.37
N THR A 69 -0.74 12.31 10.70
CA THR A 69 -0.58 12.27 9.24
C THR A 69 -1.22 11.01 8.64
N TYR A 70 -1.37 10.99 7.31
CA TYR A 70 -1.83 9.83 6.56
C TYR A 70 -0.62 9.09 5.98
N VAL A 71 -0.53 7.80 6.27
CA VAL A 71 0.56 6.92 5.79
C VAL A 71 -0.03 5.66 5.18
N GLY A 72 0.62 5.10 4.17
CA GLY A 72 0.25 3.81 3.59
C GLY A 72 0.50 2.69 4.59
N VAL A 73 -0.57 2.16 5.20
CA VAL A 73 -0.52 1.10 6.21
C VAL A 73 -1.57 0.03 5.95
N PRO A 74 -1.40 -1.21 6.44
CA PRO A 74 -2.45 -2.21 6.38
C PRO A 74 -3.61 -1.81 7.30
N VAL A 75 -4.81 -1.70 6.75
CA VAL A 75 -6.03 -1.36 7.50
C VAL A 75 -7.13 -2.37 7.30
N VAL A 76 -7.95 -2.55 8.33
CA VAL A 76 -9.24 -3.24 8.26
C VAL A 76 -10.29 -2.22 7.81
N ILE A 77 -10.88 -2.44 6.64
CA ILE A 77 -11.96 -1.60 6.11
C ILE A 77 -13.30 -2.34 6.24
N GLY A 78 -14.21 -1.81 7.05
CA GLY A 78 -15.58 -2.29 7.21
C GLY A 78 -16.60 -1.17 7.06
N ALA A 79 -17.84 -1.39 7.49
CA ALA A 79 -18.91 -0.38 7.41
C ALA A 79 -18.60 0.87 8.25
N GLY A 80 -17.73 0.76 9.26
CA GLY A 80 -17.23 1.90 10.05
C GLY A 80 -16.12 2.72 9.36
N GLY A 81 -15.75 2.40 8.11
CA GLY A 81 -14.58 2.98 7.45
C GLY A 81 -13.31 2.23 7.84
N VAL A 82 -12.25 2.96 8.22
CA VAL A 82 -11.02 2.36 8.77
C VAL A 82 -11.27 1.97 10.22
N GLU A 83 -11.54 0.68 10.46
CA GLU A 83 -11.88 0.16 11.80
C GLU A 83 -10.65 -0.16 12.64
N ARG A 84 -9.52 -0.49 11.99
CA ARG A 84 -8.26 -0.83 12.65
C ARG A 84 -7.08 -0.64 11.72
N VAL A 85 -5.98 -0.08 12.24
CA VAL A 85 -4.65 -0.15 11.62
C VAL A 85 -3.94 -1.38 12.19
N ILE A 86 -3.34 -2.20 11.33
CA ILE A 86 -2.56 -3.39 11.75
C ILE A 86 -1.08 -3.01 11.72
N GLU A 87 -0.44 -3.04 12.88
CA GLU A 87 1.00 -2.90 12.99
C GLU A 87 1.68 -4.25 12.77
N ILE A 88 2.73 -4.25 11.95
CA ILE A 88 3.54 -5.43 11.67
C ILE A 88 4.96 -5.18 12.16
N ASP A 89 5.64 -6.25 12.53
CA ASP A 89 7.04 -6.17 12.92
C ASP A 89 7.90 -5.85 11.69
N LEU A 90 8.50 -4.66 11.71
CA LEU A 90 9.47 -4.24 10.71
C LEU A 90 10.87 -4.61 11.18
N SER A 91 11.69 -5.18 10.30
CA SER A 91 13.12 -5.29 10.55
C SER A 91 13.75 -3.90 10.69
N LYS A 92 14.96 -3.81 11.26
CA LYS A 92 15.66 -2.52 11.40
C LYS A 92 15.86 -1.79 10.07
N ALA A 93 16.07 -2.53 8.98
CA ALA A 93 16.22 -1.96 7.65
C ALA A 93 14.89 -1.42 7.11
N GLU A 94 13.80 -2.16 7.29
CA GLU A 94 12.45 -1.75 6.87
C GLU A 94 11.95 -0.57 7.70
N GLN A 95 12.21 -0.53 9.02
CA GLN A 95 11.87 0.61 9.87
C GLN A 95 12.56 1.87 9.36
N LYS A 96 13.86 1.81 9.05
CA LYS A 96 14.59 2.95 8.49
C LYS A 96 14.00 3.42 7.14
N MET A 97 13.52 2.49 6.31
CA MET A 97 12.87 2.84 5.04
C MET A 97 11.48 3.45 5.26
N PHE A 98 10.73 2.98 6.25
CA PHE A 98 9.45 3.54 6.66
C PHE A 98 9.62 4.96 7.19
N ASP A 99 10.56 5.17 8.12
CA ASP A 99 10.87 6.48 8.71
C ASP A 99 11.31 7.51 7.65
N ASN A 100 11.99 7.07 6.59
CA ASN A 100 12.35 7.93 5.47
C ASN A 100 11.17 8.25 4.53
N SER A 101 10.11 7.46 4.55
CA SER A 101 8.92 7.65 3.73
C SER A 101 7.83 8.51 4.40
N VAL A 102 7.87 8.62 5.73
CA VAL A 102 6.96 9.43 6.55
C VAL A 102 7.43 10.88 6.57
#